data_AF-A0A821EGK8-F1
#
_entry.id   AF-A0A821EGK8-F1
#
_cell.length_a   1.000
_cell.length_b   1.000
_cell.length_c   1.000
_cell.angle_alpha   90.00
_cell.angle_beta   90.00
_cell.angle_gamma   90.00
#
_symmetry.space_group_name_H-M   'P 1'
#
loop_
_entity.id
_entity.type
_entity.pdbx_description
1 polymer ?
#
loop_
_entity_poly.entity_id
_entity_poly.type
_entity_poly.pdbx_seq_one_letter_code
_entity_poly.pdbx_strand_id
1 'polypeptide(L)'
;ELPQFPVEGEGSITLITFLCGPQARGTVRLSSNDTTSKPIIDHAYLENDLDVAVLAEGCRIGHEVLMKGRGTKDIIAGLWPKTLSHPKSLDDWKKHVRAFANTCYHPSGTCKMAPDSDPMGVVDSRLRVRNVAGLRVADVSILPLVNNGHTQAPAYAIGEKVAHMILQDATVES
;
A
#
# COMPACT_ATOMS: atom_id res chain seq x y z
N GLU A 1 8.04 -24.72 19.65
CA GLU A 1 7.80 -23.85 18.48
C GLU A 1 6.48 -24.26 17.85
N LEU A 2 5.60 -23.32 17.52
CA LEU A 2 4.32 -23.64 16.87
C LEU A 2 4.62 -24.17 15.45
N PRO A 3 3.88 -25.16 14.92
CA PRO A 3 4.06 -25.57 13.54
C PRO A 3 3.75 -24.35 12.64
N GLN A 4 4.78 -23.87 11.93
CA GLN A 4 4.69 -22.71 11.03
C GLN A 4 3.78 -22.97 9.81
N PHE A 5 3.38 -24.22 9.60
CA PHE A 5 2.60 -24.67 8.46
C PHE A 5 1.48 -25.63 8.91
N PRO A 6 0.37 -25.71 8.16
CA PRO A 6 -0.64 -26.74 8.38
C PRO A 6 0.00 -28.13 8.40
N VAL A 7 -0.47 -29.01 9.26
CA VAL A 7 -0.02 -30.41 9.28
C VAL A 7 -0.41 -31.10 7.97
N GLU A 8 0.37 -32.10 7.57
CA GLU A 8 0.09 -32.89 6.37
C GLU A 8 -1.35 -33.43 6.39
N GLY A 9 -2.12 -33.13 5.34
CA GLY A 9 -3.56 -33.46 5.26
C GLY A 9 -4.53 -32.36 5.71
N GLU A 10 -4.07 -31.28 6.36
CA GLU A 10 -4.88 -30.10 6.65
C GLU A 10 -4.63 -28.98 5.61
N GLY A 11 -5.70 -28.34 5.13
CA GLY A 11 -5.63 -27.16 4.26
C GLY A 11 -5.80 -25.86 5.03
N SER A 12 -5.19 -24.78 4.56
CA SER A 12 -5.42 -23.43 5.10
C SER A 12 -5.84 -22.46 4.01
N ILE A 13 -6.56 -21.42 4.43
CA ILE A 13 -6.90 -20.27 3.60
C ILE A 13 -6.58 -19.01 4.41
N THR A 14 -6.05 -18.01 3.72
CA THR A 14 -5.82 -16.69 4.30
C THR A 14 -6.62 -15.67 3.50
N LEU A 15 -7.46 -14.90 4.19
CA LEU A 15 -8.09 -13.72 3.61
C LEU A 15 -7.23 -12.50 3.90
N ILE A 16 -6.76 -11.84 2.85
CA ILE A 16 -5.97 -10.62 2.95
C ILE A 16 -6.91 -9.44 2.68
N THR A 17 -7.01 -8.53 3.66
CA THR A 17 -7.80 -7.31 3.54
C THR A 17 -6.87 -6.13 3.30
N PHE A 18 -7.09 -5.40 2.21
CA PHE A 18 -6.32 -4.20 1.87
C PHE A 18 -7.13 -2.94 2.18
N LEU A 19 -6.51 -1.97 2.85
CA LEU A 19 -7.07 -0.63 2.96
C LEU A 19 -6.80 0.14 1.66
N CYS A 20 -7.88 0.48 0.95
CA CYS A 20 -7.82 1.35 -0.23
C CYS A 20 -8.08 2.81 0.20
N GLY A 21 -7.31 3.74 -0.36
CA GLY A 21 -7.43 5.17 -0.04
C GLY A 21 -7.12 5.53 1.42
N PRO A 22 -5.97 5.11 1.98
CA PRO A 22 -5.59 5.49 3.35
C PRO A 22 -5.52 7.02 3.48
N GLN A 23 -5.80 7.52 4.67
CA GLN A 23 -5.73 8.94 5.02
C GLN A 23 -4.39 9.31 5.68
N ALA A 24 -3.80 8.39 6.46
CA ALA A 24 -2.48 8.59 7.05
C ALA A 24 -1.39 8.76 5.98
N ARG A 25 -0.38 9.59 6.27
CA ARG A 25 0.72 9.91 5.35
C ARG A 25 2.05 9.81 6.08
N GLY A 26 2.91 8.92 5.58
CA GLY A 26 4.28 8.77 6.05
C GLY A 26 5.28 9.65 5.30
N THR A 27 6.54 9.55 5.69
CA THR A 27 7.67 10.21 5.04
C THR A 27 8.87 9.27 4.91
N VAL A 28 9.73 9.56 3.93
CA VAL A 28 11.07 8.99 3.82
C VAL A 28 12.07 10.11 3.63
N ARG A 29 13.15 10.12 4.40
CA ARG A 29 14.16 11.18 4.40
C ARG A 29 15.56 10.60 4.46
N LEU A 30 16.51 11.30 3.85
CA LEU A 30 17.92 10.98 4.03
C LEU A 30 18.31 11.23 5.50
N SER A 31 19.11 10.32 6.06
CA SER A 31 19.70 10.48 7.40
C SER A 31 21.03 11.23 7.37
N SER A 32 21.72 11.19 6.24
CA SER A 32 23.03 11.81 6.02
C SER A 32 23.26 12.05 4.51
N ASN A 33 24.45 12.54 4.15
CA ASN A 33 24.93 12.64 2.77
C ASN A 33 25.69 11.39 2.29
N ASP A 34 25.83 10.37 3.13
CA ASP A 34 26.47 9.10 2.78
C ASP A 34 25.42 8.15 2.16
N THR A 35 25.67 7.75 0.91
CA THR A 35 24.81 6.86 0.14
C THR A 35 24.61 5.46 0.74
N THR A 36 25.44 5.06 1.69
CA THR A 36 25.32 3.76 2.40
C THR A 36 24.49 3.85 3.67
N SER A 37 24.20 5.08 4.14
CA SER A 37 23.37 5.29 5.32
C SER A 37 21.92 4.91 5.05
N LYS A 38 21.31 4.15 5.97
CA LYS A 38 19.87 3.82 5.88
C LYS A 38 19.05 5.11 5.99
N PRO A 39 17.98 5.25 5.18
CA PRO A 39 17.08 6.40 5.29
C PRO A 39 16.27 6.33 6.60
N ILE A 40 15.74 7.48 7.00
CA ILE A 40 14.71 7.57 8.05
C ILE A 40 13.37 7.34 7.35
N ILE A 41 12.67 6.28 7.75
CA ILE A 41 11.35 5.94 7.23
C ILE A 41 10.35 6.04 8.37
N ASP A 42 9.35 6.88 8.19
CA ASP A 42 8.18 6.94 9.03
C ASP A 42 6.97 6.56 8.18
N HIS A 43 6.34 5.43 8.50
CA HIS A 43 5.19 4.97 7.74
C HIS A 43 3.89 5.69 8.12
N ALA A 44 3.80 6.24 9.34
CA ALA A 44 2.57 6.74 9.94
C ALA A 44 1.38 5.75 9.83
N TYR A 45 1.65 4.44 9.78
CA TYR A 45 0.58 3.44 9.62
C TYR A 45 -0.41 3.53 10.77
N LEU A 46 -1.70 3.57 10.42
CA LEU A 46 -2.80 3.54 11.38
C LEU A 46 -2.86 4.74 12.36
N GLU A 47 -2.18 5.85 12.06
CA GLU A 47 -2.29 7.09 12.83
C GLU A 47 -3.65 7.79 12.64
N ASN A 48 -4.33 7.50 11.53
CA ASN A 48 -5.69 8.00 11.30
C ASN A 48 -6.73 6.98 11.79
N ASP A 49 -7.62 7.41 12.69
CA ASP A 49 -8.64 6.52 13.25
C ASP A 49 -9.67 6.03 12.22
N LEU A 50 -9.90 6.78 11.13
CA LEU A 50 -10.77 6.35 10.03
C LEU A 50 -10.14 5.15 9.30
N ASP A 51 -8.83 5.19 9.04
CA ASP A 51 -8.12 4.08 8.40
C ASP A 51 -8.26 2.79 9.21
N VAL A 52 -8.15 2.90 10.53
CA VAL A 52 -8.31 1.77 11.47
C VAL A 52 -9.74 1.26 11.48
N ALA A 53 -10.73 2.16 11.53
CA ALA A 53 -12.13 1.78 11.54
C ALA A 53 -12.56 1.07 10.25
N VAL A 54 -12.15 1.60 9.08
CA VAL A 54 -12.47 1.02 7.76
C VAL A 54 -11.79 -0.34 7.59
N LEU A 55 -10.50 -0.44 7.93
CA LEU A 55 -9.78 -1.70 7.82
C LEU A 55 -10.33 -2.76 8.79
N ALA A 56 -10.69 -2.37 10.02
CA ALA A 56 -11.31 -3.27 10.99
C ALA A 56 -12.67 -3.81 10.50
N GLU A 57 -13.49 -2.95 9.90
CA GLU A 57 -14.77 -3.36 9.34
C GLU A 57 -14.59 -4.29 8.13
N GLY A 58 -13.61 -4.01 7.26
CA GLY A 58 -13.23 -4.90 6.16
C GLY A 58 -12.82 -6.29 6.65
N CYS A 59 -11.97 -6.37 7.68
CA CYS A 59 -11.58 -7.62 8.31
C CYS A 59 -12.78 -8.36 8.92
N ARG A 60 -13.69 -7.63 9.60
CA ARG A 60 -14.91 -8.20 10.20
C ARG A 60 -15.83 -8.82 9.15
N ILE A 61 -16.08 -8.12 8.04
CA ILE A 61 -16.90 -8.60 6.92
C ILE A 61 -16.23 -9.82 6.28
N GLY A 62 -14.93 -9.73 6.01
CA GLY A 62 -14.16 -10.84 5.45
C GLY A 62 -14.22 -12.11 6.29
N HIS A 63 -14.07 -11.94 7.61
CA HIS A 63 -14.25 -13.01 8.58
C HIS A 63 -15.66 -13.61 8.56
N GLU A 64 -16.70 -12.77 8.46
CA GLU A 64 -18.08 -13.24 8.37
C GLU A 64 -18.33 -14.06 7.10
N VAL A 65 -17.77 -13.63 5.96
CA VAL A 65 -17.81 -14.39 4.70
C VAL A 65 -17.15 -15.75 4.88
N LEU A 66 -15.95 -15.81 5.47
CA LEU A 66 -15.27 -17.09 5.69
C LEU A 66 -16.06 -18.03 6.60
N MET A 67 -16.53 -17.55 7.75
CA MET A 67 -17.13 -18.42 8.78
C MET A 67 -18.60 -18.75 8.51
N LYS A 68 -19.36 -17.89 7.83
CA LYS A 68 -20.81 -18.04 7.64
C LYS A 68 -21.23 -18.14 6.18
N GLY A 69 -20.32 -17.91 5.23
CA GLY A 69 -20.63 -17.96 3.80
C GLY A 69 -21.18 -19.31 3.38
N ARG A 70 -22.17 -19.33 2.48
CA ARG A 70 -22.83 -20.58 2.04
C ARG A 70 -21.84 -21.65 1.54
N GLY A 71 -20.75 -21.24 0.89
CA GLY A 71 -19.74 -22.12 0.33
C GLY A 71 -18.52 -22.37 1.22
N THR A 72 -18.47 -21.80 2.41
CA THR A 72 -17.31 -21.88 3.31
C THR A 72 -17.68 -22.30 4.73
N LYS A 73 -18.93 -22.06 5.16
CA LYS A 73 -19.49 -22.61 6.39
C LYS A 73 -19.30 -24.12 6.38
N ASP A 74 -18.94 -24.68 7.53
CA ASP A 74 -18.65 -26.10 7.75
C ASP A 74 -17.37 -26.64 7.05
N ILE A 75 -16.74 -25.87 6.16
CA ILE A 75 -15.43 -26.19 5.57
C ILE A 75 -14.29 -25.56 6.38
N ILE A 76 -14.47 -24.30 6.79
CA ILE A 76 -13.47 -23.58 7.58
C ILE A 76 -13.63 -23.94 9.05
N ALA A 77 -12.68 -24.73 9.57
CA ALA A 77 -12.71 -25.22 10.96
C ALA A 77 -12.42 -24.13 12.02
N GLY A 78 -11.77 -23.02 11.64
CA GLY A 78 -11.44 -21.92 12.54
C GLY A 78 -10.07 -21.30 12.24
N LEU A 79 -9.53 -20.53 13.19
CA LEU A 79 -8.20 -19.92 13.06
C LEU A 79 -7.08 -20.94 13.21
N TRP A 80 -5.96 -20.62 12.56
CA TRP A 80 -4.67 -21.24 12.83
C TRP A 80 -3.68 -20.17 13.35
N PRO A 81 -2.88 -20.48 14.40
CA PRO A 81 -2.95 -21.68 15.24
C PRO A 81 -4.29 -21.80 15.99
N LYS A 82 -4.71 -23.03 16.30
CA LYS A 82 -6.01 -23.33 16.97
C LYS A 82 -6.14 -22.71 18.36
N THR A 83 -5.06 -22.18 18.93
CA THR A 83 -5.04 -21.45 20.20
C THR A 83 -5.54 -20.01 20.08
N LEU A 84 -5.66 -19.47 18.87
CA LEU A 84 -6.18 -18.14 18.63
C LEU A 84 -7.71 -18.10 18.76
N SER A 85 -8.23 -16.93 19.12
CA SER A 85 -9.67 -16.68 19.19
C SER A 85 -10.07 -15.57 18.22
N HIS A 86 -11.25 -15.73 17.63
CA HIS A 86 -11.81 -14.74 16.73
C HIS A 86 -12.19 -13.45 17.50
N PRO A 87 -11.89 -12.25 16.97
CA PRO A 87 -12.39 -11.01 17.54
C PRO A 87 -13.92 -10.99 17.57
N LYS A 88 -14.51 -10.47 18.66
CA LYS A 88 -15.96 -10.59 18.93
C LYS A 88 -16.73 -9.29 18.72
N SER A 89 -16.03 -8.16 18.70
CA SER A 89 -16.60 -6.82 18.52
C SER A 89 -15.77 -6.02 17.52
N LEU A 90 -16.33 -4.91 17.02
CA LEU A 90 -15.57 -4.00 16.14
C LEU A 90 -14.33 -3.45 16.86
N ASP A 91 -14.40 -3.18 18.16
CA ASP A 91 -13.24 -2.71 18.92
C ASP A 91 -12.16 -3.79 19.08
N ASP A 92 -12.54 -5.06 19.17
CA ASP A 92 -11.56 -6.16 19.11
C ASP A 92 -10.91 -6.24 17.72
N TRP A 93 -11.67 -6.00 16.65
CA TRP A 93 -11.12 -5.92 15.29
C TRP A 93 -10.17 -4.73 15.12
N LYS A 94 -10.47 -3.56 15.69
CA LYS A 94 -9.54 -2.43 15.70
C LYS A 94 -8.24 -2.77 16.43
N LYS A 95 -8.32 -3.43 17.60
CA LYS A 95 -7.13 -3.92 18.32
C LYS A 95 -6.34 -4.92 17.48
N HIS A 96 -7.02 -5.85 16.80
CA HIS A 96 -6.40 -6.81 15.89
C HIS A 96 -5.68 -6.10 14.73
N VAL A 97 -6.31 -5.13 14.08
CA VAL A 97 -5.69 -4.33 13.01
C VAL A 97 -4.43 -3.62 13.52
N ARG A 98 -4.50 -2.96 14.68
CA ARG A 98 -3.32 -2.29 15.27
C ARG A 98 -2.18 -3.24 15.62
N ALA A 99 -2.48 -4.48 15.97
CA ALA A 99 -1.47 -5.48 16.35
C ALA A 99 -0.84 -6.20 15.14
N PHE A 100 -1.58 -6.38 14.05
CA PHE A 100 -1.19 -7.31 12.98
C PHE A 100 -1.16 -6.71 11.57
N ALA A 101 -1.71 -5.51 11.34
CA ALA A 101 -1.63 -4.90 10.03
C ALA A 101 -0.17 -4.62 9.63
N ASN A 102 0.14 -4.86 8.37
CA ASN A 102 1.45 -4.61 7.80
C ASN A 102 1.30 -4.08 6.37
N THR A 103 2.42 -3.73 5.75
CA THR A 103 2.43 -3.22 4.39
C THR A 103 1.90 -4.23 3.38
N CYS A 104 1.25 -3.72 2.35
CA CYS A 104 0.92 -4.45 1.12
C CYS A 104 1.95 -4.24 0.01
N TYR A 105 3.10 -3.63 0.33
CA TYR A 105 4.19 -3.36 -0.60
C TYR A 105 3.80 -2.43 -1.76
N HIS A 106 2.92 -1.46 -1.49
CA HIS A 106 2.52 -0.40 -2.44
C HIS A 106 2.99 1.01 -2.04
N PRO A 107 4.28 1.23 -1.68
CA PRO A 107 4.77 2.58 -1.40
C PRO A 107 4.67 3.45 -2.66
N SER A 108 4.23 4.70 -2.50
CA SER A 108 4.04 5.65 -3.60
C SER A 108 3.98 7.09 -3.08
N GLY A 109 3.99 8.07 -3.98
CA GLY A 109 3.73 9.48 -3.67
C GLY A 109 4.86 10.32 -3.07
N THR A 110 6.07 9.79 -2.96
CA THR A 110 7.23 10.52 -2.41
C THR A 110 7.77 11.61 -3.35
N CYS A 111 7.44 11.57 -4.63
CA CYS A 111 7.80 12.56 -5.64
C CYS A 111 6.56 13.10 -6.37
N LYS A 112 5.54 13.51 -5.59
CA LYS A 112 4.22 13.94 -6.04
C LYS A 112 4.22 14.76 -7.34
N MET A 113 3.50 14.26 -8.35
CA MET A 113 3.07 15.05 -9.51
C MET A 113 1.96 16.01 -9.09
N ALA A 114 2.09 17.30 -9.37
CA ALA A 114 1.06 18.28 -8.98
C ALA A 114 1.04 19.52 -9.88
N PRO A 115 -0.04 20.32 -9.86
CA PRO A 115 -0.08 21.65 -10.47
C PRO A 115 0.97 22.59 -9.84
N ASP A 116 1.42 23.60 -10.58
CA ASP A 116 2.45 24.55 -10.11
C ASP A 116 2.06 25.31 -8.84
N SER A 117 0.75 25.47 -8.59
CA SER A 117 0.21 26.07 -7.38
C SER A 117 0.35 25.20 -6.13
N ASP A 118 0.66 23.91 -6.27
CA ASP A 118 0.86 23.00 -5.14
C ASP A 118 2.34 23.05 -4.68
N PRO A 119 2.64 23.58 -3.47
CA PRO A 119 4.00 23.70 -2.97
C PRO A 119 4.64 22.36 -2.61
N MET A 120 3.85 21.28 -2.49
CA MET A 120 4.35 19.92 -2.25
C MET A 120 4.64 19.15 -3.54
N GLY A 121 4.38 19.75 -4.71
CA GLY A 121 4.67 19.15 -6.01
C GLY A 121 6.17 19.04 -6.27
N VAL A 122 6.62 17.84 -6.64
CA VAL A 122 8.02 17.54 -7.00
C VAL A 122 8.20 17.51 -8.52
N VAL A 123 7.23 16.93 -9.23
CA VAL A 123 7.24 16.87 -10.70
C VAL A 123 6.02 17.53 -11.31
N ASP A 124 6.16 18.00 -12.54
CA ASP A 124 5.05 18.53 -13.35
C ASP A 124 4.28 17.42 -14.10
N SER A 125 3.30 17.82 -14.91
CA SER A 125 2.47 16.88 -15.70
C SER A 125 3.24 16.13 -16.81
N ARG A 126 4.49 16.52 -17.09
CA ARG A 126 5.43 15.81 -17.97
C ARG A 126 6.49 15.03 -17.19
N LEU A 127 6.27 14.84 -15.89
CA LEU A 127 7.15 14.16 -14.95
C LEU A 127 8.54 14.78 -14.80
N ARG A 128 8.71 16.04 -15.19
CA ARG A 128 9.97 16.78 -15.06
C ARG A 128 10.14 17.26 -13.63
N VAL A 129 11.33 17.06 -13.07
CA VAL A 129 11.65 17.56 -11.73
C VAL A 129 11.69 19.08 -11.78
N ARG A 130 10.93 19.71 -10.88
CA ARG A 130 10.83 21.17 -10.84
C ARG A 130 12.20 21.79 -10.55
N ASN A 131 12.51 22.87 -11.25
CA ASN A 131 13.76 23.62 -11.13
C ASN A 131 15.04 22.81 -11.46
N VAL A 132 14.92 21.66 -12.13
CA VAL A 132 16.06 20.86 -12.58
C VAL A 132 15.91 20.54 -14.06
N ALA A 133 16.88 20.95 -14.87
CA ALA A 133 16.88 20.66 -16.30
C ALA A 133 17.26 19.21 -16.58
N GLY A 134 16.62 18.58 -17.58
CA GLY A 134 16.99 17.26 -18.08
C GLY A 134 16.68 16.08 -17.13
N LEU A 135 15.96 16.29 -16.03
CA LEU A 135 15.66 15.26 -15.05
C LEU A 135 14.16 14.95 -14.97
N ARG A 136 13.80 13.65 -14.93
CA ARG A 136 12.44 13.16 -14.72
C ARG A 136 12.41 12.07 -13.64
N VAL A 137 11.24 11.89 -13.01
CA VAL A 137 10.95 10.74 -12.13
C VAL A 137 9.83 9.94 -12.76
N ALA A 138 10.02 8.63 -12.95
CA ALA A 138 9.12 7.80 -13.76
C ALA A 138 8.79 6.46 -13.09
N ASP A 139 8.28 6.54 -11.87
CA ASP A 139 7.76 5.39 -11.13
C ASP A 139 6.57 5.84 -10.27
N VAL A 140 6.04 4.94 -9.44
CA VAL A 140 4.84 5.20 -8.62
C VAL A 140 5.06 6.24 -7.52
N SER A 141 6.28 6.73 -7.29
CA SER A 141 6.53 7.88 -6.42
C SER A 141 5.85 9.15 -6.90
N ILE A 142 5.52 9.26 -8.20
CA ILE A 142 4.85 10.44 -8.76
C ILE A 142 3.36 10.50 -8.49
N LEU A 143 2.75 9.39 -8.06
CA LEU A 143 1.31 9.31 -7.81
C LEU A 143 0.92 10.29 -6.69
N PRO A 144 -0.02 11.23 -6.92
CA PRO A 144 -0.41 12.19 -5.88
C PRO A 144 -1.07 11.54 -4.67
N LEU A 145 -1.74 10.42 -4.92
CA LEU A 145 -2.36 9.52 -3.96
C LEU A 145 -2.12 8.08 -4.44
N VAL A 146 -1.90 7.15 -3.51
CA VAL A 146 -1.83 5.73 -3.86
C VAL A 146 -3.14 5.31 -4.53
N ASN A 147 -3.04 4.51 -5.59
CA ASN A 147 -4.21 4.00 -6.30
C ASN A 147 -4.93 2.92 -5.48
N ASN A 148 -6.23 2.74 -5.75
CA ASN A 148 -7.04 1.69 -5.11
C ASN A 148 -6.84 0.33 -5.79
N GLY A 149 -5.62 -0.21 -5.74
CA GLY A 149 -5.27 -1.51 -6.32
C GLY A 149 -3.76 -1.76 -6.34
N HIS A 150 -3.33 -2.84 -7.00
CA HIS A 150 -1.90 -3.13 -7.13
C HIS A 150 -1.17 -2.05 -7.93
N THR A 151 -0.08 -1.52 -7.36
CA THR A 151 0.73 -0.44 -7.97
C THR A 151 1.50 -0.88 -9.22
N GLN A 152 1.55 -2.18 -9.50
CA GLN A 152 2.19 -2.72 -10.70
C GLN A 152 1.59 -2.16 -12.00
N ALA A 153 0.25 -2.10 -12.11
CA ALA A 153 -0.40 -1.58 -13.32
C ALA A 153 -0.11 -0.08 -13.54
N PRO A 154 -0.24 0.80 -12.52
CA PRO A 154 0.23 2.18 -12.61
C PRO A 154 1.71 2.31 -12.98
N ALA A 155 2.60 1.48 -12.42
CA ALA A 155 4.03 1.53 -12.73
C ALA A 155 4.28 1.32 -14.24
N TYR A 156 3.64 0.33 -14.85
CA TYR A 156 3.73 0.10 -16.30
C TYR A 156 3.15 1.26 -17.11
N ALA A 157 1.97 1.76 -16.72
CA ALA A 157 1.34 2.89 -17.41
C ALA A 157 2.19 4.16 -17.36
N ILE A 158 2.83 4.45 -16.21
CA ILE A 158 3.76 5.58 -16.05
C ILE A 158 4.98 5.40 -16.94
N GLY A 159 5.57 4.20 -16.95
CA GLY A 159 6.73 3.87 -17.79
C GLY A 159 6.45 4.07 -19.29
N GLU A 160 5.33 3.52 -19.78
CA GLU A 160 4.90 3.69 -21.17
C GLU A 160 4.64 5.18 -21.50
N LYS A 161 3.99 5.89 -20.58
CA LYS A 161 3.66 7.30 -20.80
C LYS A 161 4.91 8.18 -20.86
N VAL A 162 5.88 7.98 -19.97
CA VAL A 162 7.11 8.76 -19.99
C VAL A 162 7.97 8.46 -21.21
N ALA A 163 8.01 7.20 -21.66
CA ALA A 163 8.75 6.82 -22.86
C ALA A 163 8.22 7.56 -24.09
N HIS A 164 6.89 7.62 -24.22
CA HIS A 164 6.24 8.40 -25.28
C HIS A 164 6.56 9.90 -25.17
N MET A 165 6.52 10.48 -23.97
CA MET A 165 6.85 11.90 -23.76
C MET A 165 8.32 12.21 -24.13
N ILE A 166 9.25 11.32 -23.80
CA ILE A 166 10.67 11.46 -24.13
C ILE A 166 10.88 11.44 -25.64
N LEU A 167 10.22 10.51 -26.34
CA LEU A 167 10.29 10.43 -27.81
C LEU A 167 9.72 11.70 -28.46
N GLN A 168 8.58 12.20 -27.98
CA GLN A 168 8.00 13.46 -28.45
C GLN A 168 8.98 14.63 -28.29
N ASP A 169 9.60 14.77 -27.11
CA ASP A 169 10.53 15.86 -26.84
C ASP A 169 11.78 15.76 -27.74
N ALA A 170 12.29 14.54 -27.98
CA ALA A 170 13.43 14.32 -28.87
C ALA A 170 13.11 14.66 -30.35
N THR A 171 11.89 14.41 -30.83
CA THR A 171 11.49 14.74 -32.21
C THR A 171 11.22 16.23 -32.44
N VAL A 172 11.02 17.01 -31.38
CA VAL A 172 10.82 18.46 -31.48
C VAL A 172 12.15 19.22 -31.53
N GLU A 173 13.24 18.58 -31.09
CA GLU A 173 14.60 19.14 -31.12
C GLU A 173 15.37 18.82 -32.43
N SER A 174 14.80 18.00 -33.32
CA SER A 174 15.33 17.66 -34.65
C SER A 174 14.66 18.44 -35.77
#